data_AF-A0A084W0J9-F1
#
_entry.id   AF-A0A084W0J9-F1
#
_cell.length_a   1.000
_cell.length_b   1.000
_cell.length_c   1.000
_cell.angle_alpha   90.00
_cell.angle_beta   90.00
_cell.angle_gamma   90.00
#
_symmetry.space_group_name_H-M   'P 1'
#
loop_
_entity.id
_entity.type
_entity.pdbx_description
1 polymer ?
#
loop_
_entity_poly.entity_id
_entity_poly.type
_entity_poly.pdbx_seq_one_letter_code
_entity_poly.pdbx_strand_id
1 'polypeptide(L)'
;MNLQSLFQDFNPSKFVVHCCLFTFTILFCLRLDGYIDWPYWVVFVPLWIWKSIATLGAIVGAIIWCRFPHYRVEGDSYSHFKAMLISLSLHLILLMFELLACDRLTSGRHLWVLVFIPLIFGSAASVGACVWAVKHDRSFELELFCAVNALQFVFLPLKLDELVSWSWEVVFVPLWIVLCLSLVAVLYSIIFSVILLRTPEVSAQQKKSAFYSAIGNCATVIPVLVFQVLLADKLDKDLDWPFIAVAGPLLVALFTLILLSFNAKGGNKWWFGIRKNFSQFLLGVLPCLQEYGNISYHTESGQTVPLDSTNLHLEEFEKYDKKSKISTY
;
A
#
# COMPACT_ATOMS: atom_id res chain seq x y z
N MET A 1 -14.77 -5.09 18.96
CA MET A 1 -14.23 -4.39 17.77
C MET A 1 -15.38 -4.17 16.81
N ASN A 2 -15.63 -2.94 16.38
CA ASN A 2 -16.71 -2.64 15.46
C ASN A 2 -16.27 -3.11 14.05
N LEU A 3 -16.96 -4.09 13.46
CA LEU A 3 -16.62 -4.62 12.12
C LEU A 3 -16.65 -3.51 11.07
N GLN A 4 -17.55 -2.54 11.26
CA GLN A 4 -17.66 -1.37 10.40
C GLN A 4 -16.37 -0.54 10.38
N SER A 5 -15.71 -0.35 11.52
CA SER A 5 -14.43 0.39 11.57
C SER A 5 -13.28 -0.37 10.92
N LEU A 6 -13.28 -1.71 11.01
CA LEU A 6 -12.26 -2.55 10.38
C LEU A 6 -12.40 -2.56 8.86
N PHE A 7 -13.63 -2.61 8.34
CA PHE A 7 -13.85 -2.47 6.91
C PHE A 7 -13.61 -1.05 6.43
N GLN A 8 -13.92 -0.01 7.21
CA GLN A 8 -13.76 1.39 6.80
C GLN A 8 -12.31 1.78 6.46
N ASP A 9 -11.33 1.24 7.19
CA ASP A 9 -9.90 1.53 7.00
C ASP A 9 -9.17 0.48 6.11
N PHE A 10 -9.92 -0.42 5.46
CA PHE A 10 -9.35 -1.44 4.57
C PHE A 10 -8.89 -0.88 3.22
N ASN A 11 -7.64 -1.18 2.85
CA ASN A 11 -7.07 -0.84 1.55
C ASN A 11 -6.96 -2.08 0.65
N PRO A 12 -7.91 -2.31 -0.27
CA PRO A 12 -7.95 -3.51 -1.11
C PRO A 12 -6.75 -3.61 -2.06
N SER A 13 -6.26 -2.47 -2.57
CA SER A 13 -5.13 -2.45 -3.50
C SER A 13 -3.86 -2.96 -2.81
N LYS A 14 -3.54 -2.40 -1.64
CA LYS A 14 -2.40 -2.85 -0.83
C LYS A 14 -2.55 -4.32 -0.42
N PHE A 15 -3.73 -4.73 0.02
CA PHE A 15 -3.98 -6.13 0.38
C PHE A 15 -3.66 -7.08 -0.78
N VAL A 16 -4.19 -6.81 -1.98
CA VAL A 16 -3.91 -7.62 -3.19
C VAL A 16 -2.42 -7.66 -3.49
N VAL A 17 -1.73 -6.50 -3.46
CA VAL A 17 -0.28 -6.42 -3.72
C VAL A 17 0.49 -7.32 -2.76
N HIS A 18 0.28 -7.17 -1.44
CA HIS A 18 1.04 -7.91 -0.45
C HIS A 18 0.72 -9.41 -0.45
N CYS A 19 -0.54 -9.80 -0.68
CA CYS A 19 -0.90 -11.21 -0.84
C CYS A 19 -0.24 -11.83 -2.07
N CYS A 20 -0.27 -11.15 -3.22
CA CYS A 20 0.39 -11.62 -4.44
C CYS A 20 1.90 -11.75 -4.27
N LEU A 21 2.56 -10.76 -3.64
CA LEU A 21 3.99 -10.81 -3.33
C LEU A 21 4.32 -11.94 -2.34
N PHE A 22 3.51 -12.12 -1.30
CA PHE A 22 3.69 -13.20 -0.32
C PHE A 22 3.61 -14.58 -0.98
N THR A 23 2.56 -14.83 -1.77
CA THR A 23 2.40 -16.09 -2.50
C THR A 23 3.51 -16.30 -3.53
N PHE A 24 3.88 -15.27 -4.30
CA PHE A 24 4.99 -15.35 -5.24
C PHE A 24 6.30 -15.72 -4.55
N THR A 25 6.66 -15.05 -3.45
CA THR A 25 7.90 -15.33 -2.72
C THR A 25 7.95 -16.77 -2.24
N ILE A 26 6.85 -17.31 -1.70
CA ILE A 26 6.80 -18.73 -1.30
C ILE A 26 7.03 -19.64 -2.50
N LEU A 27 6.25 -19.47 -3.58
CA LEU A 27 6.36 -20.33 -4.76
C LEU A 27 7.74 -20.24 -5.40
N PHE A 28 8.33 -19.04 -5.47
CA PHE A 28 9.63 -18.82 -6.05
C PHE A 28 10.74 -19.45 -5.21
N CYS A 29 10.74 -19.26 -3.89
CA CYS A 29 11.71 -19.90 -2.99
C CYS A 29 11.61 -21.43 -3.02
N LEU A 30 10.38 -21.98 -2.97
CA LEU A 30 10.18 -23.44 -3.07
C LEU A 30 10.66 -23.98 -4.42
N ARG A 31 10.51 -23.21 -5.50
CA ARG A 31 11.01 -23.59 -6.82
C ARG A 31 12.54 -23.56 -6.86
N LEU A 32 13.17 -22.53 -6.32
CA LEU A 32 14.63 -22.42 -6.24
C LEU A 32 15.26 -23.51 -5.38
N ASP A 33 14.57 -23.93 -4.31
CA ASP A 33 14.98 -25.02 -3.43
C ASP A 33 14.74 -26.42 -4.02
N GLY A 34 14.06 -26.51 -5.18
CA GLY A 34 13.73 -27.79 -5.81
C GLY A 34 12.63 -28.59 -5.11
N TYR A 35 11.88 -28.00 -4.18
CA TYR A 35 10.72 -28.65 -3.54
C TYR A 35 9.52 -28.79 -4.49
N ILE A 36 9.42 -27.91 -5.49
CA ILE A 36 8.39 -27.96 -6.52
C ILE A 36 9.01 -27.92 -7.92
N ASP A 37 8.42 -28.68 -8.85
CA ASP A 37 8.84 -28.73 -10.26
C ASP A 37 7.93 -27.95 -11.21
N TRP A 38 7.21 -26.97 -10.67
CA TRP A 38 6.30 -26.15 -11.47
C TRP A 38 7.06 -25.26 -12.45
N PRO A 39 6.51 -25.05 -13.67
CA PRO A 39 7.11 -24.11 -14.61
C PRO A 39 7.09 -22.69 -14.03
N TYR A 40 8.10 -21.88 -14.34
CA TYR A 40 8.16 -20.48 -13.87
C TYR A 40 6.92 -19.69 -14.27
N TRP A 41 6.28 -20.04 -15.39
CA TRP A 41 4.99 -19.47 -15.80
C TRP A 41 3.90 -19.60 -14.75
N VAL A 42 3.86 -20.71 -13.99
CA VAL A 42 2.89 -20.89 -12.90
C VAL A 42 3.34 -20.14 -11.64
N VAL A 43 4.65 -20.14 -11.36
CA VAL A 43 5.22 -19.44 -10.19
C VAL A 43 4.96 -17.93 -10.25
N PHE A 44 4.96 -17.32 -11.43
CA PHE A 44 4.73 -15.88 -11.64
C PHE A 44 3.24 -15.47 -11.67
N VAL A 45 2.29 -16.42 -11.72
CA VAL A 45 0.85 -16.14 -11.79
C VAL A 45 0.36 -15.15 -10.72
N PRO A 46 0.77 -15.25 -9.43
CA PRO A 46 0.32 -14.28 -8.42
C PRO A 46 0.64 -12.83 -8.79
N LEU A 47 1.81 -12.56 -9.38
CA LEU A 47 2.20 -11.22 -9.82
C LEU A 47 1.32 -10.74 -10.98
N TRP A 48 1.07 -11.61 -11.96
CA TRP A 48 0.21 -11.28 -13.10
C TRP A 48 -1.25 -11.08 -12.74
N ILE A 49 -1.76 -11.78 -11.71
CA ILE A 49 -3.09 -11.51 -11.15
C ILE A 49 -3.14 -10.08 -10.63
N TRP A 50 -2.14 -9.65 -9.86
CA TRP A 50 -2.06 -8.27 -9.37
C TRP A 50 -2.03 -7.26 -10.53
N LYS A 51 -1.18 -7.47 -11.55
CA LYS A 51 -1.13 -6.57 -12.72
C LYS A 51 -2.45 -6.54 -13.49
N SER A 52 -3.09 -7.70 -13.68
CA SER A 52 -4.37 -7.81 -14.37
C SER A 52 -5.48 -7.04 -13.66
N ILE A 53 -5.55 -7.13 -12.32
CA ILE A 53 -6.51 -6.36 -11.52
C ILE A 53 -6.26 -4.86 -11.69
N ALA A 54 -5.01 -4.41 -11.64
CA ALA A 54 -4.68 -3.01 -11.77
C ALA A 54 -4.98 -2.45 -13.18
N THR A 55 -4.66 -3.23 -14.23
CA THR A 55 -4.99 -2.89 -15.62
C THR A 55 -6.50 -2.85 -15.84
N LEU A 56 -7.26 -3.82 -15.33
CA LEU A 56 -8.72 -3.81 -15.40
C LEU A 56 -9.32 -2.59 -14.70
N GLY A 57 -8.82 -2.26 -13.50
CA GLY A 57 -9.21 -1.07 -12.76
C GLY A 57 -8.98 0.22 -13.56
N ALA A 58 -7.85 0.33 -14.26
CA ALA A 58 -7.54 1.47 -15.10
C ALA A 58 -8.40 1.53 -16.38
N ILE A 59 -8.69 0.39 -17.02
CA ILE A 59 -9.60 0.32 -18.18
C ILE A 59 -11.00 0.81 -17.80
N VAL A 60 -11.55 0.32 -16.68
CA VAL A 60 -12.86 0.76 -16.18
C VAL A 60 -12.83 2.25 -15.86
N GLY A 61 -11.77 2.74 -15.21
CA GLY A 61 -11.57 4.16 -14.95
C GLY A 61 -11.54 5.02 -16.23
N ALA A 62 -10.86 4.55 -17.28
CA ALA A 62 -10.80 5.23 -18.58
C ALA A 62 -12.16 5.25 -19.28
N ILE A 63 -12.93 4.16 -19.24
CA ILE A 63 -14.29 4.10 -19.79
C ILE A 63 -15.20 5.14 -19.11
N ILE A 64 -15.17 5.21 -17.77
CA ILE A 64 -15.95 6.18 -17.00
C ILE A 64 -15.51 7.61 -17.33
N TRP A 65 -14.21 7.86 -17.43
CA TRP A 65 -13.66 9.17 -17.80
C TRP A 65 -14.13 9.65 -19.18
N CYS A 66 -14.22 8.73 -20.15
CA CYS A 66 -14.72 9.03 -21.49
C CYS A 66 -16.24 9.24 -21.51
N ARG A 67 -17.00 8.45 -20.75
CA ARG A 67 -18.47 8.50 -20.73
C ARG A 67 -19.03 9.72 -20.03
N PHE A 68 -18.28 10.31 -19.08
CA PHE A 68 -18.74 11.43 -18.28
C PHE A 68 -17.74 12.62 -18.32
N PRO A 69 -17.79 13.45 -19.38
CA PRO A 69 -16.87 14.58 -19.56
C PRO A 69 -16.92 15.64 -18.45
N HIS A 70 -18.05 15.74 -17.74
CA HIS A 70 -18.26 16.68 -16.64
C HIS A 70 -17.26 16.50 -15.50
N TYR A 71 -16.73 15.27 -15.31
CA TYR A 71 -15.72 14.98 -14.30
C TYR A 71 -14.36 15.65 -14.56
N ARG A 72 -14.15 16.22 -15.74
CA ARG A 72 -12.92 16.97 -16.08
C ARG A 72 -12.83 18.32 -15.38
N VAL A 73 -13.98 18.88 -14.98
CA VAL A 73 -14.09 20.24 -14.42
C VAL A 73 -14.27 20.19 -12.89
N GLU A 74 -14.46 18.99 -12.32
CA GLU A 74 -14.79 18.81 -10.91
C GLU A 74 -13.54 18.58 -10.04
N GLY A 75 -13.08 19.64 -9.37
CA GLY A 75 -12.01 19.61 -8.37
C GLY A 75 -10.72 18.93 -8.87
N ASP A 76 -10.15 18.05 -8.04
CA ASP A 76 -8.89 17.33 -8.32
C ASP A 76 -9.03 16.08 -9.20
N SER A 77 -10.22 15.82 -9.74
CA SER A 77 -10.52 14.58 -10.50
C SER A 77 -9.58 14.39 -11.69
N TYR A 78 -9.18 15.48 -12.35
CA TYR A 78 -8.23 15.47 -13.47
C TYR A 78 -6.83 15.03 -13.05
N SER A 79 -6.33 15.51 -11.91
CA SER A 79 -5.04 15.10 -11.36
C SER A 79 -5.07 13.63 -10.92
N HIS A 80 -6.17 13.17 -10.33
CA HIS A 80 -6.33 11.77 -9.95
C HIS A 80 -6.35 10.82 -11.16
N PHE A 81 -7.02 11.20 -12.24
CA PHE A 81 -7.02 10.42 -13.48
C PHE A 81 -5.61 10.33 -14.10
N LYS A 82 -4.86 11.44 -14.13
CA LYS A 82 -3.46 11.43 -14.57
C LYS A 82 -2.59 10.52 -13.72
N ALA A 83 -2.75 10.55 -12.40
CA ALA A 83 -2.02 9.67 -11.49
C ALA A 83 -2.33 8.18 -11.77
N MET A 84 -3.59 7.85 -12.07
CA MET A 84 -3.98 6.50 -12.47
C MET A 84 -3.27 6.06 -13.76
N LEU A 85 -3.15 6.94 -14.76
CA LEU A 85 -2.43 6.65 -16.00
C LEU A 85 -0.92 6.45 -15.78
N ILE A 86 -0.31 7.27 -14.93
CA ILE A 86 1.10 7.12 -14.55
C ILE A 86 1.30 5.76 -13.86
N SER A 87 0.47 5.44 -12.88
CA SER A 87 0.50 4.14 -12.18
C SER A 87 0.28 2.96 -13.13
N LEU A 88 -0.66 3.05 -14.08
CA LEU A 88 -0.87 2.04 -15.11
C LEU A 88 0.40 1.85 -15.96
N SER A 89 1.03 2.93 -16.40
CA SER A 89 2.25 2.85 -17.22
C SER A 89 3.37 2.11 -16.49
N LEU A 90 3.55 2.37 -15.19
CA LEU A 90 4.54 1.66 -14.36
C LEU A 90 4.19 0.18 -14.18
N HIS A 91 2.90 -0.15 -14.02
CA HIS A 91 2.47 -1.55 -13.98
C HIS A 91 2.72 -2.30 -15.28
N LEU A 92 2.53 -1.66 -16.44
CA LEU A 92 2.83 -2.27 -17.74
C LEU A 92 4.34 -2.46 -17.94
N ILE A 93 5.17 -1.50 -17.51
CA ILE A 93 6.63 -1.62 -17.52
C ILE A 93 7.09 -2.78 -16.62
N LEU A 94 6.51 -2.88 -15.42
CA LEU A 94 6.84 -3.96 -14.48
C LEU A 94 6.36 -5.32 -15.01
N LEU A 95 5.18 -5.39 -15.64
CA LEU A 95 4.70 -6.60 -16.32
C LEU A 95 5.65 -7.02 -17.45
N MET A 96 6.17 -6.08 -18.24
CA MET A 96 7.15 -6.37 -19.28
C MET A 96 8.44 -6.97 -18.70
N PHE A 97 8.93 -6.43 -17.58
CA PHE A 97 10.05 -7.03 -16.84
C PHE A 97 9.72 -8.45 -16.35
N GLU A 98 8.57 -8.65 -15.72
CA GLU A 98 8.15 -9.95 -15.17
C GLU A 98 8.07 -11.03 -16.27
N LEU A 99 7.54 -10.69 -17.45
CA LEU A 99 7.47 -11.59 -18.60
C LEU A 99 8.86 -11.96 -19.14
N LEU A 100 9.76 -10.98 -19.27
CA LEU A 100 11.14 -11.22 -19.71
C LEU A 100 11.92 -12.05 -18.68
N ALA A 101 11.73 -11.80 -17.39
CA ALA A 101 12.35 -12.55 -16.32
C ALA A 101 11.85 -14.00 -16.29
N CYS A 102 10.55 -14.22 -16.45
CA CYS A 102 9.97 -15.55 -16.54
C CYS A 102 10.49 -16.32 -17.76
N ASP A 103 10.57 -15.68 -18.93
CA ASP A 103 11.14 -16.29 -20.13
C ASP A 103 12.62 -16.65 -19.91
N ARG A 104 13.43 -15.73 -19.37
CA ARG A 104 14.85 -15.99 -19.08
C ARG A 104 15.04 -17.16 -18.12
N LEU A 105 14.28 -17.21 -17.04
CA LEU A 105 14.33 -18.31 -16.06
C LEU A 105 13.91 -19.65 -16.68
N THR A 106 13.07 -19.64 -17.71
CA THR A 106 12.58 -20.86 -18.38
C THR A 106 13.51 -21.31 -19.51
N SER A 107 13.89 -20.40 -20.39
CA SER A 107 14.52 -20.70 -21.68
C SER A 107 16.04 -20.53 -21.65
N GLY A 108 16.54 -19.67 -20.76
CA GLY A 108 17.95 -19.35 -20.66
C GLY A 108 18.54 -18.51 -21.81
N ARG A 109 17.71 -17.98 -22.71
CA ARG A 109 18.15 -17.49 -24.04
C ARG A 109 18.78 -16.11 -24.09
N HIS A 110 18.43 -15.22 -23.15
CA HIS A 110 18.74 -13.79 -23.24
C HIS A 110 19.55 -13.32 -22.02
N LEU A 111 20.30 -12.23 -22.13
CA LEU A 111 21.05 -11.66 -21.02
C LEU A 111 20.12 -10.97 -20.01
N TRP A 112 20.44 -11.01 -18.72
CA TRP A 112 19.71 -10.31 -17.67
C TRP A 112 19.71 -8.80 -17.87
N VAL A 113 20.77 -8.21 -18.44
CA VAL A 113 20.79 -6.79 -18.82
C VAL A 113 19.61 -6.42 -19.71
N LEU A 114 19.27 -7.27 -20.69
CA LEU A 114 18.11 -7.05 -21.56
C LEU A 114 16.78 -7.18 -20.80
N VAL A 115 16.70 -8.16 -19.90
CA VAL A 115 15.53 -8.38 -19.04
C VAL A 115 15.23 -7.16 -18.16
N PHE A 116 16.27 -6.47 -17.68
CA PHE A 116 16.16 -5.32 -16.78
C PHE A 116 15.97 -3.96 -17.48
N ILE A 117 16.11 -3.86 -18.81
CA ILE A 117 15.86 -2.61 -19.58
C ILE A 117 14.53 -1.94 -19.20
N PRO A 118 13.39 -2.65 -19.07
CA PRO A 118 12.12 -2.05 -18.66
C PRO A 118 12.24 -1.33 -17.31
N LEU A 119 12.88 -1.94 -16.31
CA LEU A 119 13.03 -1.36 -14.97
C LEU A 119 13.99 -0.17 -14.97
N ILE A 120 15.08 -0.23 -15.73
CA ILE A 120 16.03 0.88 -15.86
C ILE A 120 15.31 2.09 -16.45
N PHE A 121 14.59 1.93 -17.57
CA PHE A 121 13.79 3.00 -18.16
C PHE A 121 12.67 3.47 -17.23
N GLY A 122 11.97 2.53 -16.59
CA GLY A 122 10.90 2.79 -15.63
C GLY A 122 11.37 3.61 -14.42
N SER A 123 12.57 3.35 -13.91
CA SER A 123 13.15 4.10 -12.79
C SER A 123 13.45 5.56 -13.16
N ALA A 124 14.00 5.80 -14.35
CA ALA A 124 14.22 7.15 -14.86
C ALA A 124 12.90 7.92 -15.05
N ALA A 125 11.88 7.29 -15.63
CA ALA A 125 10.54 7.87 -15.75
C ALA A 125 9.91 8.15 -14.36
N SER A 126 10.17 7.28 -13.40
CA SER A 126 9.63 7.38 -12.04
C SER A 126 10.15 8.61 -11.29
N VAL A 127 11.38 9.06 -11.54
CA VAL A 127 11.89 10.32 -10.96
C VAL A 127 11.00 11.50 -11.35
N GLY A 128 10.65 11.61 -12.64
CA GLY A 128 9.72 12.64 -13.12
C GLY A 128 8.33 12.50 -12.52
N ALA A 129 7.83 11.26 -12.39
CA ALA A 129 6.56 10.98 -11.75
C ALA A 129 6.52 11.38 -10.26
N CYS A 130 7.60 11.16 -9.51
CA CYS A 130 7.75 11.61 -8.12
C CYS A 130 7.68 13.14 -8.00
N VAL A 131 8.42 13.87 -8.84
CA VAL A 131 8.39 15.34 -8.84
C VAL A 131 6.99 15.86 -9.16
N TRP A 132 6.33 15.24 -10.15
CA TRP A 132 4.95 15.56 -10.49
C TRP A 132 4.00 15.27 -9.32
N ALA A 133 4.13 14.12 -8.66
CA ALA A 133 3.26 13.72 -7.56
C ALA A 133 3.40 14.64 -6.34
N VAL A 134 4.63 15.03 -5.97
CA VAL A 134 4.88 16.01 -4.89
C VAL A 134 4.21 17.35 -5.20
N LYS A 135 4.33 17.83 -6.45
CA LYS A 135 3.70 19.10 -6.88
C LYS A 135 2.17 19.09 -6.78
N HIS A 136 1.54 17.92 -6.86
CA HIS A 136 0.09 17.77 -6.86
C HIS A 136 -0.46 17.12 -5.57
N ASP A 137 0.36 17.07 -4.50
CA ASP A 137 0.00 16.47 -3.20
C ASP A 137 -0.59 15.05 -3.31
N ARG A 138 0.06 14.22 -4.14
CA ARG A 138 -0.34 12.82 -4.36
C ARG A 138 0.63 11.89 -3.66
N SER A 139 0.11 10.75 -3.20
CA SER A 139 0.93 9.61 -2.77
C SER A 139 1.59 8.94 -3.98
N PHE A 140 2.87 8.60 -3.89
CA PHE A 140 3.66 8.04 -5.01
C PHE A 140 4.55 6.86 -4.59
N GLU A 141 3.97 5.88 -3.89
CA GLU A 141 4.73 4.77 -3.29
C GLU A 141 5.48 3.91 -4.33
N LEU A 142 4.85 3.55 -5.44
CA LEU A 142 5.45 2.70 -6.48
C LEU A 142 6.49 3.48 -7.30
N GLU A 143 6.18 4.73 -7.64
CA GLU A 143 7.09 5.65 -8.33
C GLU A 143 8.35 5.85 -7.48
N LEU A 144 8.20 6.12 -6.18
CA LEU A 144 9.31 6.29 -5.27
C LEU A 144 10.15 5.01 -5.20
N PHE A 145 9.51 3.85 -5.06
CA PHE A 145 10.19 2.56 -5.04
C PHE A 145 11.05 2.34 -6.30
N CYS A 146 10.50 2.60 -7.49
CA CYS A 146 11.26 2.46 -8.73
C CYS A 146 12.39 3.49 -8.83
N ALA A 147 12.17 4.74 -8.41
CA ALA A 147 13.17 5.80 -8.49
C ALA A 147 14.37 5.55 -7.57
N VAL A 148 14.14 5.17 -6.30
CA VAL A 148 15.24 4.94 -5.33
C VAL A 148 16.05 3.69 -5.64
N ASN A 149 15.46 2.71 -6.34
CA ASN A 149 16.11 1.46 -6.73
C ASN A 149 16.76 1.51 -8.12
N ALA A 150 16.90 2.69 -8.74
CA ALA A 150 17.50 2.84 -10.07
C ALA A 150 18.88 2.18 -10.19
N LEU A 151 19.77 2.41 -9.21
CA LEU A 151 21.10 1.78 -9.18
C LEU A 151 21.01 0.26 -8.99
N GLN A 152 20.08 -0.22 -8.16
CA GLN A 152 19.88 -1.64 -7.93
C GLN A 152 19.49 -2.37 -9.22
N PHE A 153 18.65 -1.75 -10.05
CA PHE A 153 18.23 -2.29 -11.35
C PHE A 153 19.37 -2.33 -12.39
N VAL A 154 20.46 -1.61 -12.16
CA VAL A 154 21.68 -1.69 -12.97
C VAL A 154 22.63 -2.75 -12.43
N PHE A 155 22.85 -2.80 -11.10
CA PHE A 155 23.84 -3.71 -10.51
C PHE A 155 23.41 -5.18 -10.59
N LEU A 156 22.13 -5.49 -10.37
CA LEU A 156 21.60 -6.85 -10.42
C LEU A 156 21.90 -7.57 -11.76
N PRO A 157 21.47 -7.04 -12.92
CA PRO A 157 21.72 -7.73 -14.18
C PRO A 157 23.20 -7.86 -14.53
N LEU A 158 24.02 -6.84 -14.21
CA LEU A 158 25.46 -6.90 -14.44
C LEU A 158 26.12 -8.04 -13.66
N LYS A 159 25.70 -8.25 -12.41
CA LYS A 159 26.17 -9.36 -11.58
C LYS A 159 25.62 -10.70 -12.08
N LEU A 160 24.32 -10.77 -12.40
CA LEU A 160 23.66 -11.98 -12.86
C LEU A 160 24.18 -12.49 -14.21
N ASP A 161 24.66 -11.60 -15.08
CA ASP A 161 25.33 -11.94 -16.34
C ASP A 161 26.85 -12.14 -16.18
N GLU A 162 27.37 -12.15 -14.95
CA GLU A 162 28.80 -12.32 -14.64
C GLU A 162 29.73 -11.30 -15.30
N LEU A 163 29.19 -10.14 -15.73
CA LEU A 163 29.98 -9.04 -16.29
C LEU A 163 30.86 -8.36 -15.23
N VAL A 164 30.52 -8.56 -13.96
CA VAL A 164 31.14 -7.93 -12.80
C VAL A 164 31.34 -8.95 -11.68
N SER A 165 32.54 -8.97 -11.10
CA SER A 165 32.96 -9.95 -10.07
C SER A 165 32.79 -9.46 -8.63
N TRP A 166 31.93 -8.47 -8.37
CA TRP A 166 31.68 -7.94 -7.02
C TRP A 166 30.98 -8.98 -6.12
N SER A 167 31.13 -8.89 -4.80
CA SER A 167 30.29 -9.66 -3.86
C SER A 167 28.83 -9.20 -3.93
N TRP A 168 27.90 -10.07 -3.54
CA TRP A 168 26.48 -9.73 -3.49
C TRP A 168 26.19 -8.62 -2.48
N GLU A 169 26.97 -8.52 -1.40
CA GLU A 169 26.92 -7.39 -0.47
C GLU A 169 27.08 -6.04 -1.19
N VAL A 170 28.06 -5.92 -2.11
CA VAL A 170 28.33 -4.69 -2.87
C VAL A 170 27.20 -4.41 -3.87
N VAL A 171 26.69 -5.46 -4.53
CA VAL A 171 25.56 -5.35 -5.46
C VAL A 171 24.30 -4.81 -4.76
N PHE A 172 24.16 -5.07 -3.45
CA PHE A 172 23.04 -4.62 -2.63
C PHE A 172 23.25 -3.26 -1.94
N VAL A 173 24.36 -2.56 -2.17
CA VAL A 173 24.62 -1.21 -1.61
C VAL A 173 23.45 -0.23 -1.80
N PRO A 174 22.81 -0.12 -2.97
CA PRO A 174 21.64 0.75 -3.12
C PRO A 174 20.51 0.42 -2.15
N LEU A 175 20.19 -0.88 -1.98
CA LEU A 175 19.18 -1.33 -1.01
C LEU A 175 19.61 -1.08 0.44
N TRP A 176 20.88 -1.27 0.78
CA TRP A 176 21.41 -0.95 2.12
C TRP A 176 21.16 0.51 2.48
N ILE A 177 21.40 1.44 1.54
CA ILE A 177 21.16 2.87 1.75
C ILE A 177 19.67 3.13 2.06
N VAL A 178 18.76 2.53 1.28
CA VAL A 178 17.31 2.68 1.49
C VAL A 178 16.88 2.09 2.84
N LEU A 179 17.43 0.93 3.23
CA LEU A 179 17.13 0.29 4.52
C LEU A 179 17.68 1.10 5.69
N CYS A 180 18.88 1.67 5.58
CA CYS A 180 19.44 2.57 6.59
C CYS A 180 18.56 3.81 6.81
N LEU A 181 18.08 4.44 5.72
CA LEU A 181 17.13 5.56 5.83
C LEU A 181 15.81 5.11 6.47
N SER A 182 15.33 3.92 6.13
CA SER A 182 14.11 3.34 6.70
C SER A 182 14.27 3.05 8.19
N LEU A 183 15.44 2.60 8.64
CA LEU A 183 15.75 2.41 10.06
C LEU A 183 15.72 3.73 10.83
N VAL A 184 16.24 4.82 10.25
CA VAL A 184 16.13 6.15 10.85
C VAL A 184 14.66 6.55 11.00
N ALA A 185 13.82 6.27 10.00
CA ALA A 185 12.37 6.52 10.08
C ALA A 185 11.67 5.65 11.15
N VAL A 186 12.11 4.40 11.33
CA VAL A 186 11.62 3.53 12.42
C VAL A 186 12.01 4.10 13.79
N LEU A 187 13.27 4.52 13.96
CA LEU A 187 13.73 5.16 15.21
C LEU A 187 12.92 6.41 15.52
N TYR A 188 12.70 7.26 14.52
CA TYR A 188 11.83 8.44 14.65
C TYR A 188 10.42 8.04 15.09
N SER A 189 9.83 7.00 14.49
CA SER A 189 8.50 6.50 14.82
C SER A 189 8.41 6.01 16.27
N ILE A 190 9.44 5.30 16.75
CA ILE A 190 9.54 4.83 18.14
C ILE A 190 9.63 6.02 19.10
N ILE A 191 10.55 6.96 18.85
CA ILE A 191 10.75 8.14 19.70
C ILE A 191 9.46 8.96 19.75
N PHE A 192 8.83 9.20 18.60
CA PHE A 192 7.57 9.92 18.51
C PHE A 192 6.45 9.23 19.29
N SER A 193 6.35 7.90 19.19
CA SER A 193 5.40 7.12 20.00
C SER A 193 5.67 7.26 21.49
N VAL A 194 6.93 7.24 21.94
CA VAL A 194 7.29 7.39 23.35
C VAL A 194 6.94 8.79 23.87
N ILE A 195 7.22 9.83 23.09
CA ILE A 195 6.87 11.22 23.43
C ILE A 195 5.35 11.34 23.60
N LEU A 196 4.57 10.88 22.63
CA LEU A 196 3.10 10.95 22.70
C LEU A 196 2.53 10.16 23.88
N LEU A 197 3.12 9.01 24.25
CA LEU A 197 2.70 8.26 25.43
C LEU A 197 2.91 9.04 26.73
N ARG A 198 3.97 9.87 26.79
CA ARG A 198 4.31 10.70 27.96
C ARG A 198 3.52 12.01 28.02
N THR A 199 3.05 12.54 26.90
CA THR A 199 2.27 13.79 26.87
C THR A 199 0.85 13.57 27.42
N PRO A 200 0.46 14.23 28.52
CA PRO A 200 -0.84 13.98 29.17
C PRO A 200 -2.03 14.50 28.34
N GLU A 201 -1.84 15.55 27.54
CA GLU A 201 -2.91 16.25 26.81
C GLU A 201 -3.35 15.55 25.50
N VAL A 202 -2.67 14.48 25.10
CA VAL A 202 -2.95 13.77 23.85
C VAL A 202 -4.04 12.72 24.06
N SER A 203 -4.99 12.63 23.12
CA SER A 203 -6.06 11.63 23.17
C SER A 203 -5.53 10.19 23.22
N ALA A 204 -6.19 9.32 23.98
CA ALA A 204 -5.80 7.91 24.10
C ALA A 204 -5.78 7.17 22.75
N GLN A 205 -6.61 7.60 21.80
CA GLN A 205 -6.67 7.03 20.45
C GLN A 205 -5.43 7.38 19.63
N GLN A 206 -4.94 8.62 19.68
CA GLN A 206 -3.71 9.03 19.00
C GLN A 206 -2.48 8.32 19.58
N LYS A 207 -2.43 8.16 20.91
CA LYS A 207 -1.36 7.38 21.58
C LYS A 207 -1.31 5.94 21.09
N LYS A 208 -2.46 5.26 21.06
CA LYS A 208 -2.57 3.89 20.53
C LYS A 208 -2.16 3.83 19.06
N SER A 209 -2.62 4.77 18.22
CA SER A 209 -2.26 4.81 16.80
C SER A 209 -0.76 4.97 16.57
N ALA A 210 -0.09 5.86 17.31
CA ALA A 210 1.36 6.05 17.20
C ALA A 210 2.13 4.80 17.63
N PHE A 211 1.68 4.14 18.71
CA PHE A 211 2.28 2.91 19.20
C PHE A 211 2.15 1.76 18.20
N TYR A 212 0.94 1.52 17.66
CA TYR A 212 0.74 0.50 16.64
C TYR A 212 1.50 0.79 15.34
N SER A 213 1.62 2.07 14.96
CA SER A 213 2.44 2.48 13.81
C SER A 213 3.92 2.16 14.02
N ALA A 214 4.48 2.49 15.19
CA ALA A 214 5.86 2.17 15.53
C ALA A 214 6.13 0.66 15.50
N ILE A 215 5.24 -0.15 16.10
CA ILE A 215 5.33 -1.61 16.05
C ILE A 215 5.27 -2.12 14.61
N GLY A 216 4.33 -1.61 13.80
CA GLY A 216 4.21 -1.98 12.40
C GLY A 216 5.47 -1.67 11.58
N ASN A 217 6.08 -0.51 11.80
CA ASN A 217 7.32 -0.11 11.15
C ASN A 217 8.50 -1.03 11.58
N CYS A 218 8.61 -1.38 12.86
CA CYS A 218 9.61 -2.33 13.33
C CYS A 218 9.42 -3.73 12.72
N ALA A 219 8.19 -4.23 12.75
CA ALA A 219 7.83 -5.57 12.25
C ALA A 219 7.91 -5.70 10.72
N THR A 220 8.14 -4.60 10.00
CA THR A 220 8.36 -4.60 8.55
C THR A 220 9.83 -4.35 8.20
N VAL A 221 10.44 -3.28 8.70
CA VAL A 221 11.81 -2.89 8.31
C VAL A 221 12.87 -3.84 8.88
N ILE A 222 12.75 -4.27 10.15
CA ILE A 222 13.76 -5.14 10.76
C ILE A 222 13.81 -6.50 10.05
N PRO A 223 12.68 -7.20 9.81
CA PRO A 223 12.74 -8.47 9.08
C PRO A 223 13.24 -8.32 7.64
N VAL A 224 12.94 -7.21 6.94
CA VAL A 224 13.50 -6.96 5.60
C VAL A 224 15.02 -6.78 5.66
N LEU A 225 15.55 -6.08 6.68
CA LEU A 225 16.99 -5.97 6.88
C LEU A 225 17.63 -7.33 7.12
N VAL A 226 17.05 -8.15 8.01
CA VAL A 226 17.55 -9.50 8.28
C VAL A 226 17.52 -10.37 7.02
N PHE A 227 16.43 -10.32 6.25
CA PHE A 227 16.34 -10.99 4.96
C PHE A 227 17.46 -10.56 4.01
N GLN A 228 17.73 -9.25 3.92
CA GLN A 228 18.76 -8.70 3.04
C GLN A 228 20.16 -9.23 3.39
N VAL A 229 20.48 -9.33 4.69
CA VAL A 229 21.75 -9.91 5.16
C VAL A 229 21.83 -11.39 4.77
N LEU A 230 20.83 -12.18 5.16
CA LEU A 230 20.81 -13.62 4.88
C LEU A 230 20.85 -13.92 3.37
N LEU A 231 20.22 -13.08 2.54
CA LEU A 231 20.25 -13.22 1.10
C LEU A 231 21.63 -12.94 0.51
N ALA A 232 22.33 -11.90 1.00
CA ALA A 232 23.69 -11.61 0.56
C ALA A 232 24.63 -12.79 0.86
N ASP A 233 24.64 -13.27 2.11
CA ASP A 233 25.45 -14.41 2.55
C ASP A 233 25.12 -15.68 1.76
N LYS A 234 23.82 -15.92 1.50
CA LYS A 234 23.37 -17.07 0.70
C LYS A 234 23.89 -17.00 -0.73
N LEU A 235 23.84 -15.83 -1.36
CA LEU A 235 24.25 -15.65 -2.75
C LEU A 235 25.78 -15.63 -2.92
N ASP A 236 26.52 -15.16 -1.90
CA ASP A 236 27.99 -15.25 -1.84
C ASP A 236 28.49 -16.65 -1.45
N LYS A 237 27.57 -17.60 -1.15
CA LYS A 237 27.83 -19.01 -0.78
C LYS A 237 28.44 -19.21 0.61
N ASP A 238 28.27 -18.23 1.49
CA ASP A 238 28.67 -18.32 2.89
C ASP A 238 27.58 -18.97 3.77
N LEU A 239 26.36 -19.12 3.24
CA LEU A 239 25.22 -19.72 3.94
C LEU A 239 24.57 -20.87 3.14
N ASP A 240 24.50 -22.06 3.73
CA ASP A 240 23.93 -23.26 3.08
C ASP A 240 22.43 -23.48 3.32
N TRP A 241 21.72 -22.47 3.84
CA TRP A 241 20.29 -22.59 4.13
C TRP A 241 19.43 -22.63 2.85
N PRO A 242 18.26 -23.28 2.87
CA PRO A 242 17.32 -23.21 1.75
C PRO A 242 16.77 -21.78 1.60
N PHE A 243 16.47 -21.36 0.38
CA PHE A 243 15.91 -20.04 0.05
C PHE A 243 14.62 -19.75 0.83
N ILE A 244 13.79 -20.74 1.11
CA ILE A 244 12.58 -20.55 1.93
C ILE A 244 12.91 -20.13 3.37
N ALA A 245 14.00 -20.64 3.96
CA ALA A 245 14.44 -20.25 5.29
C ALA A 245 15.06 -18.86 5.27
N VAL A 246 15.88 -18.56 4.25
CA VAL A 246 16.44 -17.22 4.01
C VAL A 246 15.34 -16.18 3.84
N ALA A 247 14.26 -16.51 3.12
CA ALA A 247 13.10 -15.64 2.90
C ALA A 247 12.15 -15.52 4.11
N GLY A 248 12.33 -16.31 5.16
CA GLY A 248 11.47 -16.32 6.35
C GLY A 248 11.20 -14.92 6.94
N PRO A 249 12.22 -14.09 7.18
CA PRO A 249 12.03 -12.72 7.66
C PRO A 249 11.23 -11.84 6.69
N LEU A 250 11.45 -11.97 5.37
CA LEU A 250 10.67 -11.25 4.36
C LEU A 250 9.19 -11.67 4.38
N LEU A 251 8.92 -12.97 4.53
CA LEU A 251 7.55 -13.48 4.66
C LEU A 251 6.84 -12.93 5.90
N VAL A 252 7.55 -12.78 7.03
CA VAL A 252 7.02 -12.11 8.24
C VAL A 252 6.69 -10.64 7.96
N ALA A 253 7.57 -9.91 7.26
CA ALA A 253 7.30 -8.52 6.88
C ALA A 253 6.09 -8.40 5.94
N LEU A 254 6.00 -9.25 4.91
CA LEU A 254 4.88 -9.29 3.97
C LEU A 254 3.57 -9.65 4.67
N PHE A 255 3.59 -10.63 5.57
CA PHE A 255 2.43 -10.97 6.39
C PHE A 255 1.99 -9.80 7.28
N THR A 256 2.94 -9.10 7.89
CA THR A 256 2.65 -7.88 8.66
C THR A 256 2.01 -6.79 7.78
N LEU A 257 2.50 -6.59 6.54
CA LEU A 257 1.90 -5.65 5.59
C LEU A 257 0.48 -6.05 5.15
N ILE A 258 0.19 -7.35 5.03
CA ILE A 258 -1.18 -7.85 4.80
C ILE A 258 -2.08 -7.45 5.97
N LEU A 259 -1.65 -7.66 7.22
CA LEU A 259 -2.41 -7.25 8.40
C LEU A 259 -2.59 -5.73 8.50
N LEU A 260 -1.55 -4.96 8.19
CA LEU A 260 -1.60 -3.49 8.19
C LEU A 260 -2.50 -2.93 7.08
N SER A 261 -2.78 -3.69 6.02
CA SER A 261 -3.69 -3.28 4.94
C SER A 261 -5.13 -3.09 5.43
N PHE A 262 -5.51 -3.65 6.59
CA PHE A 262 -6.81 -3.44 7.24
C PHE A 262 -6.91 -2.13 8.04
N ASN A 263 -5.78 -1.44 8.27
CA ASN A 263 -5.72 -0.14 8.95
C ASN A 263 -5.11 0.96 8.06
N ALA A 264 -4.98 0.70 6.76
CA ALA A 264 -4.32 1.57 5.81
C ALA A 264 -5.30 2.60 5.23
N LYS A 265 -5.45 3.74 5.91
CA LYS A 265 -6.23 4.88 5.42
C LYS A 265 -5.67 5.36 4.06
N GLY A 266 -6.57 5.70 3.13
CA GLY A 266 -6.21 6.32 1.84
C GLY A 266 -5.96 5.31 0.71
N GLY A 267 -7.04 4.76 0.14
CA GLY A 267 -7.01 4.01 -1.10
C GLY A 267 -7.03 4.91 -2.35
N ASN A 268 -6.67 4.35 -3.51
CA ASN A 268 -6.84 5.06 -4.78
C ASN A 268 -8.35 5.28 -5.04
N LYS A 269 -8.80 6.55 -4.99
CA LYS A 269 -10.20 6.97 -5.26
C LYS A 269 -10.68 6.65 -6.69
N TRP A 270 -9.80 6.14 -7.55
CA TRP A 270 -10.11 5.67 -8.91
C TRP A 270 -9.94 4.17 -9.09
N TRP A 271 -9.79 3.40 -8.00
CA TRP A 271 -9.82 1.95 -8.05
C TRP A 271 -11.15 1.49 -8.66
N PHE A 272 -11.11 0.95 -9.89
CA PHE A 272 -12.30 0.65 -10.72
C PHE A 272 -13.21 1.87 -10.97
N GLY A 273 -12.68 3.08 -10.96
CA GLY A 273 -13.47 4.32 -11.07
C GLY A 273 -14.47 4.53 -9.92
N ILE A 274 -14.33 3.79 -8.83
CA ILE A 274 -15.17 3.91 -7.64
C ILE A 274 -14.76 5.20 -6.93
N ARG A 275 -15.47 6.31 -7.21
CA ARG A 275 -15.27 7.64 -6.60
C ARG A 275 -15.58 7.70 -5.08
N LYS A 276 -15.68 6.55 -4.41
CA LYS A 276 -15.98 6.37 -2.98
C LYS A 276 -14.95 5.45 -2.34
N ASN A 277 -14.89 5.42 -1.00
CA ASN A 277 -14.08 4.41 -0.31
C ASN A 277 -14.61 3.01 -0.69
N PHE A 278 -13.72 2.08 -1.04
CA PHE A 278 -14.08 0.74 -1.50
C PHE A 278 -15.04 0.01 -0.56
N SER A 279 -14.90 0.23 0.74
CA SER A 279 -15.75 -0.34 1.78
C SER A 279 -17.17 0.23 1.76
N GLN A 280 -17.34 1.51 1.44
CA GLN A 280 -18.67 2.11 1.22
C GLN A 280 -19.32 1.59 -0.07
N PHE A 281 -18.51 1.29 -1.09
CA PHE A 281 -19.00 0.64 -2.31
C PHE A 281 -19.43 -0.81 -2.03
N LEU A 282 -18.61 -1.60 -1.34
CA LEU A 282 -18.92 -2.98 -0.95
C LEU A 282 -20.19 -3.07 -0.11
N LEU A 283 -20.34 -2.21 0.90
CA LEU A 283 -21.56 -2.15 1.71
C LEU A 283 -22.80 -1.74 0.89
N GLY A 284 -22.63 -0.95 -0.18
CA GLY A 284 -23.74 -0.60 -1.08
C GLY A 284 -24.08 -1.67 -2.11
N VAL A 285 -23.15 -2.57 -2.45
CA VAL A 285 -23.34 -3.63 -3.45
C VAL A 285 -23.72 -4.98 -2.80
N LEU A 286 -23.33 -5.20 -1.54
CA LEU A 286 -23.64 -6.42 -0.77
C LEU A 286 -24.66 -6.11 0.35
N PRO A 287 -25.97 -6.21 0.08
CA PRO A 287 -27.01 -5.94 1.08
C PRO A 287 -26.89 -6.85 2.32
N CYS A 288 -26.40 -8.09 2.17
CA CYS A 288 -26.16 -8.98 3.30
C CYS A 288 -25.06 -8.47 4.25
N LEU A 289 -24.03 -7.81 3.71
CA LEU A 289 -22.94 -7.22 4.50
C LEU A 289 -23.39 -5.90 5.14
N GLN A 290 -24.30 -5.18 4.47
CA GLN A 290 -24.97 -3.99 5.01
C GLN A 290 -25.87 -4.34 6.19
N GLU A 291 -26.69 -5.39 6.08
CA GLU A 291 -27.51 -5.91 7.18
C GLU A 291 -26.63 -6.37 8.35
N TYR A 292 -25.54 -7.12 8.09
CA TYR A 292 -24.62 -7.54 9.15
C TYR A 292 -23.89 -6.36 9.82
N GLY A 293 -23.55 -5.32 9.05
CA GLY A 293 -23.00 -4.06 9.58
C GLY A 293 -24.02 -3.29 10.42
N ASN A 294 -25.29 -3.25 9.99
CA ASN A 294 -26.39 -2.62 10.72
C ASN A 294 -26.78 -3.37 12.00
N ILE A 295 -26.63 -4.71 12.05
CA ILE A 295 -26.92 -5.54 13.23
C ILE A 295 -25.93 -5.29 14.38
N SER A 296 -24.74 -4.72 14.11
CA SER A 296 -23.75 -4.41 15.15
C SER A 296 -24.13 -3.27 16.12
N TYR A 297 -25.37 -2.76 16.05
CA TYR A 297 -25.95 -1.83 17.00
C TYR A 297 -27.27 -2.35 17.61
N HIS A 298 -27.15 -3.16 18.67
CA HIS A 298 -28.05 -3.13 19.82
C HIS A 298 -27.26 -3.57 21.07
N THR A 299 -26.25 -2.79 21.44
CA THR A 299 -25.71 -2.84 22.81
C THR A 299 -25.74 -1.42 23.36
N GLU A 300 -26.84 -1.13 24.04
CA GLU A 300 -27.14 0.03 24.89
C GLU A 300 -27.32 1.40 24.20
N SER A 301 -28.46 1.55 23.48
CA SER A 301 -29.23 2.78 23.53
C SER A 301 -29.98 2.88 24.86
N GLY A 302 -29.26 3.23 25.93
CA GLY A 302 -29.85 3.63 27.20
C GLY A 302 -30.12 5.13 27.23
N GLN A 303 -31.02 5.62 26.36
CA GLN A 303 -31.91 6.78 26.58
C GLN A 303 -32.67 7.12 25.29
N THR A 304 -33.86 6.54 25.18
CA THR A 304 -34.96 7.09 24.40
C THR A 304 -35.40 8.42 25.00
N VAL A 305 -35.32 9.52 24.23
CA VAL A 305 -36.19 10.69 24.40
C VAL A 305 -36.62 11.14 22.99
N PRO A 306 -37.90 11.49 22.75
CA PRO A 306 -38.51 11.57 21.42
C PRO A 306 -38.13 12.84 20.65
N LEU A 307 -38.39 12.83 19.34
CA LEU A 307 -38.52 14.04 18.53
C LEU A 307 -39.58 14.96 19.15
N ASP A 308 -39.12 16.02 19.83
CA ASP A 308 -39.83 17.29 19.98
C ASP A 308 -38.84 18.35 20.49
N SER A 309 -38.08 18.94 19.57
CA SER A 309 -37.11 20.01 19.90
C SER A 309 -37.22 21.22 18.97
N THR A 310 -38.41 21.47 18.42
CA THR A 310 -38.69 22.69 17.62
C THR A 310 -39.58 23.70 18.36
N ASN A 311 -40.25 23.32 19.45
CA ASN A 311 -41.17 24.22 20.18
C ASN A 311 -40.61 24.86 21.46
N LEU A 312 -39.47 24.40 21.99
CA LEU A 312 -38.88 24.96 23.22
C LEU A 312 -38.06 26.24 23.00
N HIS A 313 -37.58 26.49 21.78
CA HIS A 313 -36.83 27.71 21.46
C HIS A 313 -37.71 28.94 21.19
N LEU A 314 -39.01 28.76 20.96
CA LEU A 314 -39.97 29.86 20.73
C LEU A 314 -40.57 30.40 22.04
N GLU A 315 -40.81 29.54 23.03
CA GLU A 315 -41.34 29.98 24.34
C GLU A 315 -40.30 30.75 25.18
N GLU A 316 -39.01 30.43 25.05
CA GLU A 316 -37.95 31.12 25.79
C GLU A 316 -37.64 32.51 25.21
N PHE A 317 -37.83 32.69 23.89
CA PHE A 317 -37.74 34.01 23.23
C PHE A 317 -38.93 34.92 23.53
N GLU A 318 -40.16 34.39 23.61
CA GLU A 318 -41.34 35.20 23.99
C GLU A 318 -41.32 35.65 25.46
N LYS A 319 -40.71 34.86 26.35
CA LYS A 319 -40.58 35.21 27.77
C LYS A 319 -39.54 36.31 28.04
N TYR A 320 -38.54 36.44 27.16
CA TYR A 320 -37.55 37.52 27.23
C TYR A 320 -38.11 38.85 26.68
N ASP A 321 -38.94 38.81 25.63
CA ASP A 321 -39.53 40.03 25.05
C ASP A 321 -40.70 40.62 25.87
N LYS A 322 -41.41 39.78 26.66
CA LYS A 322 -42.40 40.27 27.62
C LYS A 322 -41.80 40.92 28.88
N LYS A 323 -40.57 40.56 29.26
CA LYS A 323 -39.87 41.20 30.40
C LYS A 323 -39.22 42.54 30.03
N SER A 324 -38.90 42.78 28.75
CA SER A 324 -38.32 44.05 28.30
C SER A 324 -39.34 45.19 28.21
N LYS A 325 -40.64 44.88 28.02
CA LYS A 325 -41.72 45.89 27.87
C LYS A 325 -42.44 46.33 29.15
N ILE A 326 -42.07 45.81 30.32
CA ILE A 326 -42.71 46.18 31.61
C ILE A 326 -41.85 47.17 32.43
N SER A 327 -40.64 47.53 31.99
CA SER A 327 -39.74 48.44 32.72
C SER A 327 -39.61 49.85 32.09
N THR A 328 -40.62 50.31 31.36
CA THR A 328 -40.61 51.70 30.85
C THR A 328 -42.03 52.26 30.85
N TYR A 329 -42.52 52.63 32.03
CA TYR A 329 -43.36 53.81 32.29
C TYR A 329 -43.26 54.19 33.76
#